data_AF-A0A378KN93-F1
#
_entry.id   AF-A0A378KN93-F1
#
_cell.length_a   1.000
_cell.length_b   1.000
_cell.length_c   1.000
_cell.angle_alpha   90.00
_cell.angle_beta   90.00
_cell.angle_gamma   90.00
#
_symmetry.space_group_name_H-M   'P 1'
#
loop_
_entity.id
_entity.type
_entity.pdbx_description
1 polymer ?
#
loop_
_entity_poly.entity_id
_entity_poly.type
_entity_poly.pdbx_seq_one_letter_code
_entity_poly.pdbx_strand_id
1 'polypeptide(L)'
;MKRLKQQFKFGLLLMAVLGSAKAIDLSTRLDTVEYRSTKNENRIIALESNLDILRNSSASKAANLESSLTTLKAQVANIPPPKDFPRHKIGELYQGGLVFQVDEAGQHGLVVALKDASEEGLAWRNGASGNKTTNARADGLYAGDTNTRLIVAAQTPDQQKGQFAALAALTYQVAGDGLSPCNEQSPACYGNWYLPSAYELTLLYQSLVATGLIVLPADSYWSSTELSVGTARLFAISEGGLKPASKVTTAHIRPISRF
;
A
#
# COMPACT_ATOMS: atom_id res chain seq x y z
N MET A 1 55.77 21.29 -44.37
CA MET A 1 56.53 21.24 -43.10
C MET A 1 57.50 20.06 -42.96
N LYS A 2 57.13 18.80 -43.26
CA LYS A 2 58.04 17.62 -43.12
C LYS A 2 59.38 17.76 -43.89
N ARG A 3 59.38 18.22 -45.15
CA ARG A 3 60.61 18.42 -45.96
C ARG A 3 61.57 19.48 -45.40
N LEU A 4 61.04 20.59 -44.88
CA LEU A 4 61.86 21.69 -44.32
C LEU A 4 62.50 21.26 -42.98
N LYS A 5 61.78 20.47 -42.17
CA LYS A 5 62.31 19.88 -40.92
C LYS A 5 63.45 18.90 -41.19
N GLN A 6 63.33 18.08 -42.24
CA GLN A 6 64.33 17.07 -42.61
C GLN A 6 65.64 17.71 -43.10
N GLN A 7 65.54 18.81 -43.85
CA GLN A 7 66.69 19.61 -44.30
C GLN A 7 67.43 20.26 -43.13
N PHE A 8 66.71 20.82 -42.15
CA PHE A 8 67.30 21.43 -40.96
C PHE A 8 68.00 20.40 -40.06
N LYS A 9 67.42 19.21 -39.93
CA LYS A 9 67.99 18.08 -39.18
C LYS A 9 69.30 17.57 -39.80
N PHE A 10 69.36 17.53 -41.13
CA PHE A 10 70.56 17.14 -41.88
C PHE A 10 71.71 18.15 -41.69
N GLY A 11 71.40 19.45 -41.69
CA GLY A 11 72.38 20.50 -41.42
C GLY A 11 72.95 20.45 -40.01
N LEU A 12 72.10 20.15 -39.01
CA LEU A 12 72.53 19.97 -37.62
C LEU A 12 73.39 18.71 -37.40
N LEU A 13 73.05 17.61 -38.07
CA LEU A 13 73.84 16.38 -38.05
C LEU A 13 75.25 16.60 -38.64
N LEU A 14 75.34 17.32 -39.76
CA LEU A 14 76.60 17.64 -40.43
C LEU A 14 77.52 18.49 -39.53
N MET A 15 76.95 19.44 -38.78
CA MET A 15 77.66 20.28 -37.81
C MET A 15 78.05 19.54 -36.52
N ALA A 16 77.30 18.51 -36.14
CA ALA A 16 77.64 17.63 -35.02
C ALA A 16 78.82 16.68 -35.35
N VAL A 17 78.89 16.19 -36.59
CA VAL A 17 80.03 15.39 -37.12
C VAL A 17 81.34 16.19 -37.11
N LEU A 18 81.27 17.52 -37.18
CA LEU A 18 82.40 18.45 -37.07
C LEU A 18 82.80 18.80 -35.62
N GLY A 19 82.20 18.16 -34.60
CA GLY A 19 82.72 18.16 -33.22
C GLY A 19 82.29 19.30 -32.29
N SER A 20 81.30 20.13 -32.64
CA SER A 20 80.83 21.18 -31.71
C SER A 20 79.82 20.65 -30.69
N ALA A 21 80.18 20.66 -29.40
CA ALA A 21 79.33 20.16 -28.31
C ALA A 21 77.93 20.81 -28.25
N LYS A 22 77.83 22.08 -28.71
CA LYS A 22 76.58 22.85 -28.76
C LYS A 22 75.62 22.35 -29.86
N ALA A 23 76.13 21.89 -31.00
CA ALA A 23 75.30 21.31 -32.06
C ALA A 23 74.73 19.94 -31.66
N ILE A 24 75.49 19.16 -30.90
CA ILE A 24 75.06 17.87 -30.36
C ILE A 24 73.88 18.07 -29.39
N ASP A 25 74.00 18.95 -28.37
CA ASP A 25 72.90 19.26 -27.42
C ASP A 25 71.63 19.76 -28.12
N LEU A 26 71.78 20.61 -29.14
CA LEU A 26 70.64 21.12 -29.90
C LEU A 26 69.95 20.02 -30.73
N SER A 27 70.71 19.07 -31.26
CA SER A 27 70.17 17.89 -31.95
C SER A 27 69.36 17.01 -30.98
N THR A 28 69.89 16.70 -29.79
CA THR A 28 69.19 15.88 -28.79
C THR A 28 67.92 16.54 -28.28
N ARG A 29 67.93 17.86 -28.08
CA ARG A 29 66.74 18.63 -27.70
C ARG A 29 65.69 18.62 -28.81
N LEU A 30 66.10 18.75 -30.07
CA LEU A 30 65.20 18.68 -31.22
C LEU A 30 64.53 17.30 -31.33
N ASP A 31 65.28 16.22 -31.16
CA ASP A 31 64.75 14.86 -31.13
C ASP A 31 63.75 14.65 -29.98
N THR A 32 64.05 15.22 -28.80
CA THR A 32 63.15 15.15 -27.64
C THR A 32 61.83 15.90 -27.88
N VAL A 33 61.88 17.07 -28.53
CA VAL A 33 60.69 17.85 -28.88
C VAL A 33 59.88 17.13 -29.96
N GLU A 34 60.53 16.55 -30.96
CA GLU A 34 59.85 15.79 -32.02
C GLU A 34 59.15 14.55 -31.46
N TYR A 35 59.81 13.82 -30.55
CA TYR A 35 59.19 12.70 -29.83
C TYR A 35 57.94 13.13 -29.04
N ARG A 36 58.02 14.25 -28.31
CA ARG A 36 56.87 14.80 -27.56
C ARG A 36 55.73 15.24 -28.49
N SER A 37 56.05 15.85 -29.64
CA SER A 37 55.06 16.25 -30.65
C SER A 37 54.28 15.04 -31.16
N THR A 38 54.98 13.99 -31.59
CA THR A 38 54.37 12.75 -32.07
C THR A 38 53.52 12.08 -30.97
N LYS A 39 54.01 12.05 -29.73
CA LYS A 39 53.25 11.51 -28.60
C LYS A 39 51.96 12.31 -28.34
N ASN A 40 52.00 13.64 -28.46
CA ASN A 40 50.83 14.50 -28.30
C ASN A 40 49.85 14.35 -29.46
N GLU A 41 50.31 14.26 -30.70
CA GLU A 41 49.48 13.98 -31.88
C GLU A 41 48.72 12.66 -31.71
N ASN A 42 49.41 11.60 -31.27
CA ASN A 42 48.77 10.31 -31.00
C ASN A 42 47.71 10.40 -29.89
N ARG A 43 47.94 11.22 -28.85
CA ARG A 43 46.95 11.45 -27.77
C ARG A 43 45.74 12.22 -28.28
N ILE A 44 45.93 13.21 -29.15
CA ILE A 44 44.84 13.98 -29.77
C ILE A 44 43.97 13.05 -30.61
N ILE A 45 44.57 12.23 -31.47
CA ILE A 45 43.85 11.24 -32.29
C ILE A 45 43.04 10.27 -31.41
N ALA A 46 43.63 9.80 -30.30
CA ALA A 46 42.92 8.91 -29.37
C ALA A 46 41.75 9.63 -28.66
N LEU A 47 41.91 10.91 -28.29
CA LEU A 47 40.84 11.70 -27.68
C LEU A 47 39.70 11.98 -28.66
N GLU A 48 40.01 12.30 -29.92
CA GLU A 48 39.03 12.49 -30.98
C GLU A 48 38.22 11.21 -31.23
N SER A 49 38.90 10.06 -31.30
CA SER A 49 38.25 8.76 -31.41
C SER A 49 37.31 8.47 -30.24
N ASN A 50 37.76 8.73 -28.99
CA ASN A 50 36.92 8.56 -27.81
C ASN A 50 35.72 9.51 -27.80
N LEU A 51 35.90 10.75 -28.26
CA LEU A 51 34.83 11.75 -28.36
C LEU A 51 33.75 11.28 -29.34
N ASP A 52 34.14 10.72 -30.48
CA ASP A 52 33.20 10.18 -31.47
C ASP A 52 32.46 8.95 -30.94
N ILE A 53 33.13 8.06 -30.22
CA ILE A 53 32.49 6.93 -29.53
C ILE A 53 31.45 7.44 -28.52
N LEU A 54 31.79 8.45 -27.72
CA LEU A 54 30.87 9.06 -26.74
C LEU A 54 29.68 9.75 -27.41
N ARG A 55 29.89 10.45 -28.52
CA ARG A 55 28.83 11.08 -29.31
C ARG A 55 27.88 10.03 -29.89
N ASN A 56 28.40 8.96 -30.47
CA ASN A 56 27.59 7.87 -31.01
C ASN A 56 26.84 7.12 -29.89
N SER A 57 27.48 6.90 -28.74
CA SER A 57 26.85 6.27 -27.58
C SER A 57 25.73 7.14 -26.98
N SER A 58 25.93 8.45 -26.88
CA SER A 58 24.91 9.37 -26.38
C SER A 58 23.73 9.50 -27.35
N ALA A 59 23.99 9.61 -28.66
CA ALA A 59 22.95 9.65 -29.68
C ALA A 59 22.09 8.38 -29.69
N SER A 60 22.71 7.20 -29.63
CA SER A 60 21.98 5.92 -29.58
C SER A 60 21.16 5.76 -28.29
N LYS A 61 21.68 6.19 -27.13
CA LYS A 61 20.91 6.22 -25.89
C LYS A 61 19.71 7.16 -25.96
N ALA A 62 19.87 8.35 -26.54
CA ALA A 62 18.77 9.31 -26.71
C ALA A 62 17.65 8.72 -27.59
N ALA A 63 18.00 8.13 -28.73
CA ALA A 63 17.05 7.48 -29.62
C ALA A 63 16.30 6.32 -28.94
N ASN A 64 16.99 5.51 -28.14
CA ASN A 64 16.36 4.43 -27.37
C ASN A 64 15.39 4.96 -26.31
N LEU A 65 15.72 6.09 -25.67
CA LEU A 65 14.86 6.73 -24.69
C LEU A 65 13.59 7.28 -25.34
N GLU A 66 13.72 7.93 -26.49
CA GLU A 66 12.60 8.47 -27.27
C GLU A 66 11.67 7.36 -27.77
N SER A 67 12.23 6.25 -28.24
CA SER A 67 11.46 5.06 -28.64
C SER A 67 10.68 4.47 -27.45
N SER A 68 11.34 4.37 -26.29
CA SER A 68 10.71 3.90 -25.04
C SER A 68 9.58 4.83 -24.59
N LEU A 69 9.80 6.15 -24.64
CA LEU A 69 8.78 7.16 -24.32
C LEU A 69 7.59 7.10 -25.27
N THR A 70 7.83 6.90 -26.56
CA THR A 70 6.77 6.78 -27.58
C THR A 70 5.93 5.54 -27.32
N THR A 71 6.58 4.41 -27.00
CA THR A 71 5.91 3.16 -26.64
C THR A 71 5.07 3.33 -25.37
N LEU A 72 5.62 3.94 -24.32
CA LEU A 72 4.91 4.20 -23.07
C LEU A 72 3.70 5.12 -23.27
N LYS A 73 3.84 6.19 -24.07
CA LYS A 73 2.73 7.09 -24.40
C LYS A 73 1.60 6.35 -25.13
N ALA A 74 1.94 5.49 -26.07
CA ALA A 74 0.96 4.66 -26.78
C ALA A 74 0.29 3.66 -25.83
N GLN A 75 1.04 3.04 -24.91
CA GLN A 75 0.48 2.16 -23.89
C GLN A 75 -0.49 2.91 -22.97
N VAL A 76 -0.14 4.10 -22.49
CA VAL A 76 -1.00 4.94 -21.65
C VAL A 76 -2.27 5.37 -22.40
N ALA A 77 -2.16 5.73 -23.68
CA ALA A 77 -3.32 6.08 -24.52
C ALA A 77 -4.26 4.90 -24.76
N ASN A 78 -3.74 3.67 -24.72
CA ASN A 78 -4.51 2.43 -24.86
C ASN A 78 -5.03 1.89 -23.52
N ILE A 79 -4.74 2.56 -22.39
CA ILE A 79 -5.41 2.25 -21.13
C ILE A 79 -6.86 2.70 -21.33
N PRO A 80 -7.84 1.78 -21.32
CA PRO A 80 -9.24 2.18 -21.39
C PRO A 80 -9.52 3.18 -20.26
N PRO A 81 -10.40 4.17 -20.48
CA PRO A 81 -10.82 5.05 -19.38
C PRO A 81 -11.21 4.18 -18.18
N PRO A 82 -10.95 4.61 -16.94
CA PRO A 82 -11.31 3.84 -15.75
C PRO A 82 -12.73 3.33 -15.96
N LYS A 83 -12.89 2.01 -15.98
CA LYS A 83 -14.21 1.40 -16.10
C LYS A 83 -15.04 2.03 -14.99
N ASP A 84 -16.16 2.67 -15.32
CA ASP A 84 -17.01 3.29 -14.32
C ASP A 84 -17.42 2.19 -13.32
N PHE A 85 -16.74 2.16 -12.18
CA PHE A 85 -17.08 1.27 -11.10
C PHE A 85 -18.39 1.79 -10.50
N PRO A 86 -19.35 0.91 -10.18
CA PRO A 86 -20.56 1.32 -9.48
C PRO A 86 -20.18 2.13 -8.24
N ARG A 87 -20.76 3.32 -8.12
CA ARG A 87 -20.57 4.18 -6.94
C ARG A 87 -21.66 3.89 -5.94
N HIS A 88 -21.25 3.62 -4.71
CA HIS A 88 -22.12 3.33 -3.59
C HIS A 88 -22.43 4.60 -2.79
N LYS A 89 -23.56 4.59 -2.10
CA LYS A 89 -24.00 5.69 -1.23
C LYS A 89 -24.49 5.16 0.12
N ILE A 90 -24.42 6.00 1.14
CA ILE A 90 -24.96 5.70 2.47
C ILE A 90 -26.47 5.39 2.35
N GLY A 91 -26.92 4.33 3.03
CA GLY A 91 -28.29 3.83 3.00
C GLY A 91 -28.62 2.90 1.84
N GLU A 92 -27.68 2.59 0.96
CA GLU A 92 -27.86 1.59 -0.11
C GLU A 92 -27.76 0.16 0.45
N LEU A 93 -28.61 -0.75 -0.05
CA LEU A 93 -28.43 -2.18 0.19
C LEU A 93 -27.32 -2.72 -0.71
N TYR A 94 -26.25 -3.23 -0.10
CA TYR A 94 -25.11 -3.79 -0.81
C TYR A 94 -24.51 -4.95 -0.02
N GLN A 95 -24.13 -6.03 -0.71
CA GLN A 95 -23.52 -7.22 -0.13
C GLN A 95 -24.21 -7.75 1.15
N GLY A 96 -25.54 -7.79 1.16
CA GLY A 96 -26.34 -8.32 2.28
C GLY A 96 -26.43 -7.39 3.50
N GLY A 97 -25.95 -6.15 3.38
CA GLY A 97 -26.05 -5.14 4.42
C GLY A 97 -26.45 -3.77 3.88
N LEU A 98 -26.48 -2.79 4.79
CA LEU A 98 -26.76 -1.39 4.49
C LEU A 98 -25.45 -0.59 4.54
N VAL A 99 -25.13 0.15 3.49
CA VAL A 99 -23.92 0.97 3.42
C VAL A 99 -23.99 2.11 4.42
N PHE A 100 -22.97 2.29 5.26
CA PHE A 100 -22.90 3.37 6.25
C PHE A 100 -21.63 4.22 6.19
N GLN A 101 -20.63 3.77 5.43
CA GLN A 101 -19.41 4.50 5.13
C GLN A 101 -19.01 4.19 3.69
N VAL A 102 -18.52 5.21 2.97
CA VAL A 102 -17.99 5.08 1.61
C VAL A 102 -16.75 5.97 1.50
N ASP A 103 -15.75 5.53 0.74
CA ASP A 103 -14.57 6.32 0.39
C ASP A 103 -14.90 7.47 -0.60
N GLU A 104 -13.93 8.34 -0.86
CA GLU A 104 -14.09 9.48 -1.77
C GLU A 104 -14.42 9.06 -3.21
N ALA A 105 -13.95 7.87 -3.62
CA ALA A 105 -14.20 7.33 -4.95
C ALA A 105 -15.61 6.75 -5.11
N GLY A 106 -16.29 6.45 -3.99
CA GLY A 106 -17.58 5.77 -3.99
C GLY A 106 -17.47 4.26 -4.17
N GLN A 107 -16.28 3.67 -4.14
CA GLN A 107 -16.07 2.28 -4.60
C GLN A 107 -15.91 1.29 -3.46
N HIS A 108 -15.37 1.75 -2.33
CA HIS A 108 -15.15 0.92 -1.15
C HIS A 108 -15.82 1.54 0.05
N GLY A 109 -16.11 0.71 1.04
CA GLY A 109 -16.73 1.19 2.25
C GLY A 109 -17.10 0.11 3.24
N LEU A 110 -18.06 0.45 4.09
CA LEU A 110 -18.57 -0.45 5.12
C LEU A 110 -20.08 -0.62 4.99
N VAL A 111 -20.51 -1.88 5.13
CA VAL A 111 -21.91 -2.26 5.28
C VAL A 111 -22.17 -2.78 6.68
N VAL A 112 -23.37 -2.53 7.19
CA VAL A 112 -23.88 -3.11 8.43
C VAL A 112 -24.89 -4.21 8.13
N ALA A 113 -24.85 -5.29 8.90
CA ALA A 113 -25.85 -6.35 8.79
C ALA A 113 -27.25 -5.84 9.13
N LEU A 114 -28.26 -6.38 8.44
CA LEU A 114 -29.65 -5.96 8.66
C LEU A 114 -30.23 -6.52 9.97
N LYS A 115 -29.65 -7.61 10.49
CA LYS A 115 -30.02 -8.25 11.75
C LYS A 115 -28.81 -8.41 12.68
N ASP A 116 -29.09 -8.53 13.96
CA ASP A 116 -28.09 -8.90 14.95
C ASP A 116 -27.65 -10.36 14.75
N ALA A 117 -26.40 -10.65 15.08
CA ALA A 117 -25.83 -12.01 14.96
C ALA A 117 -26.32 -12.97 16.07
N SER A 118 -27.04 -12.45 17.06
CA SER A 118 -27.66 -13.18 18.17
C SER A 118 -28.96 -12.46 18.55
N GLU A 119 -30.02 -13.23 18.83
CA GLU A 119 -31.30 -12.70 19.29
C GLU A 119 -31.25 -12.19 20.75
N GLU A 120 -30.48 -12.88 21.61
CA GLU A 120 -30.40 -12.59 23.05
C GLU A 120 -29.17 -11.73 23.42
N GLY A 121 -28.35 -11.38 22.43
CA GLY A 121 -27.02 -10.83 22.65
C GLY A 121 -26.04 -11.89 23.16
N LEU A 122 -24.77 -11.52 23.32
CA LEU A 122 -23.72 -12.40 23.84
C LEU A 122 -22.75 -11.61 24.72
N ALA A 123 -22.04 -12.33 25.59
CA ALA A 123 -20.91 -11.75 26.31
C ALA A 123 -19.74 -11.46 25.34
N TRP A 124 -18.96 -10.44 25.67
CA TRP A 124 -17.71 -10.16 24.95
C TRP A 124 -16.69 -11.28 25.17
N ARG A 125 -16.71 -11.89 26.37
CA ARG A 125 -15.83 -13.01 26.72
C ARG A 125 -16.45 -14.40 26.48
N ASN A 126 -15.60 -15.40 26.29
CA ASN A 126 -15.99 -16.79 26.11
C ASN A 126 -15.99 -17.56 27.45
N GLY A 127 -17.15 -17.61 28.10
CA GLY A 127 -17.34 -18.41 29.31
C GLY A 127 -16.74 -17.80 30.58
N ALA A 128 -16.42 -18.66 31.56
CA ALA A 128 -16.05 -18.27 32.93
C ALA A 128 -14.55 -18.35 33.24
N SER A 129 -13.69 -18.54 32.24
CA SER A 129 -12.23 -18.80 32.36
C SER A 129 -11.40 -17.60 32.88
N GLY A 130 -12.03 -16.69 33.63
CA GLY A 130 -11.41 -15.49 34.19
C GLY A 130 -11.32 -14.33 33.20
N ASN A 131 -10.78 -13.21 33.69
CA ASN A 131 -10.50 -12.05 32.88
C ASN A 131 -9.13 -12.23 32.20
N LYS A 132 -9.03 -11.90 30.91
CA LYS A 132 -7.77 -11.91 30.16
C LYS A 132 -7.65 -10.74 29.21
N THR A 133 -6.42 -10.42 28.86
CA THR A 133 -6.08 -9.43 27.84
C THR A 133 -5.99 -10.12 26.48
N THR A 134 -6.75 -9.64 25.50
CA THR A 134 -6.69 -10.11 24.10
C THR A 134 -5.84 -9.20 23.21
N ASN A 135 -5.49 -7.99 23.70
CA ASN A 135 -4.83 -6.91 22.95
C ASN A 135 -5.65 -6.37 21.77
N ALA A 136 -6.96 -6.62 21.75
CA ALA A 136 -7.89 -6.08 20.75
C ALA A 136 -8.20 -4.59 21.03
N ARG A 137 -7.19 -3.73 20.97
CA ARG A 137 -7.26 -2.31 21.36
C ARG A 137 -7.24 -1.35 20.17
N ALA A 138 -7.14 -1.86 18.95
CA ALA A 138 -7.15 -0.99 17.78
C ALA A 138 -8.50 -0.24 17.68
N ASP A 139 -8.45 1.02 17.28
CA ASP A 139 -9.64 1.88 17.19
C ASP A 139 -9.46 2.82 16.00
N GLY A 140 -10.40 2.77 15.06
CA GLY A 140 -10.30 3.45 13.76
C GLY A 140 -11.04 2.69 12.67
N LEU A 141 -11.07 3.26 11.47
CA LEU A 141 -11.68 2.60 10.31
C LEU A 141 -10.95 1.28 10.01
N TYR A 142 -11.71 0.19 9.83
CA TYR A 142 -11.25 -1.18 9.61
C TYR A 142 -10.57 -1.87 10.81
N ALA A 143 -10.46 -1.21 11.96
CA ALA A 143 -9.83 -1.80 13.15
C ALA A 143 -10.61 -2.98 13.72
N GLY A 144 -11.94 -3.04 13.51
CA GLY A 144 -12.81 -4.10 13.98
C GLY A 144 -12.43 -5.49 13.47
N ASP A 145 -11.98 -5.62 12.22
CA ASP A 145 -11.62 -6.92 11.63
C ASP A 145 -10.42 -7.54 12.37
N THR A 146 -9.35 -6.76 12.54
CA THR A 146 -8.15 -7.22 13.26
C THR A 146 -8.48 -7.58 14.72
N ASN A 147 -9.23 -6.71 15.40
CA ASN A 147 -9.65 -6.96 16.77
C ASN A 147 -10.50 -8.22 16.89
N THR A 148 -11.49 -8.40 16.02
CA THR A 148 -12.38 -9.57 16.02
C THR A 148 -11.58 -10.86 15.93
N ARG A 149 -10.61 -10.92 15.01
CA ARG A 149 -9.73 -12.09 14.84
C ARG A 149 -8.87 -12.35 16.08
N LEU A 150 -8.32 -11.31 16.70
CA LEU A 150 -7.54 -11.42 17.94
C LEU A 150 -8.40 -11.95 19.10
N ILE A 151 -9.62 -11.44 19.26
CA ILE A 151 -10.56 -11.89 20.29
C ILE A 151 -10.88 -13.37 20.08
N VAL A 152 -11.22 -13.77 18.84
CA VAL A 152 -11.55 -15.16 18.52
C VAL A 152 -10.38 -16.10 18.81
N ALA A 153 -9.16 -15.72 18.39
CA ALA A 153 -7.96 -16.51 18.65
C ALA A 153 -7.66 -16.65 20.16
N ALA A 154 -7.82 -15.57 20.92
CA ALA A 154 -7.50 -15.56 22.35
C ALA A 154 -8.53 -16.28 23.23
N GLN A 155 -9.79 -16.34 22.80
CA GLN A 155 -10.91 -16.80 23.62
C GLN A 155 -11.48 -18.16 23.23
N THR A 156 -11.33 -18.61 21.99
CA THR A 156 -11.76 -19.97 21.58
C THR A 156 -11.23 -21.08 22.50
N PRO A 157 -9.96 -21.06 22.95
CA PRO A 157 -9.44 -22.09 23.85
C PRO A 157 -10.13 -22.18 25.22
N ASP A 158 -10.78 -21.10 25.69
CA ASP A 158 -11.40 -21.05 27.03
C ASP A 158 -12.63 -21.94 27.14
N GLN A 159 -13.42 -22.00 26.07
CA GLN A 159 -14.60 -22.84 25.96
C GLN A 159 -14.82 -23.15 24.48
N GLN A 160 -14.31 -24.29 24.02
CA GLN A 160 -14.29 -24.66 22.58
C GLN A 160 -15.68 -24.71 21.92
N LYS A 161 -16.73 -24.95 22.69
CA LYS A 161 -18.13 -24.95 22.24
C LYS A 161 -18.89 -23.67 22.61
N GLY A 162 -18.21 -22.71 23.22
CA GLY A 162 -18.81 -21.47 23.67
C GLY A 162 -19.10 -20.51 22.52
N GLN A 163 -20.00 -19.56 22.78
CA GLN A 163 -20.35 -18.48 21.88
C GLN A 163 -20.07 -17.15 22.58
N PHE A 164 -19.54 -16.19 21.82
CA PHE A 164 -19.19 -14.87 22.32
C PHE A 164 -19.25 -13.87 21.16
N ALA A 165 -19.33 -12.59 21.49
CA ALA A 165 -19.69 -11.54 20.55
C ALA A 165 -18.86 -11.53 19.26
N ALA A 166 -17.53 -11.65 19.37
CA ALA A 166 -16.63 -11.65 18.21
C ALA A 166 -16.77 -12.91 17.34
N LEU A 167 -16.99 -14.09 17.94
CA LEU A 167 -17.21 -15.31 17.17
C LEU A 167 -18.53 -15.25 16.41
N ALA A 168 -19.60 -14.81 17.05
CA ALA A 168 -20.90 -14.66 16.41
C ALA A 168 -20.86 -13.70 15.22
N ALA A 169 -20.16 -12.57 15.35
CA ALA A 169 -19.93 -11.66 14.23
C ALA A 169 -19.10 -12.31 13.11
N LEU A 170 -18.00 -13.00 13.46
CA LEU A 170 -17.09 -13.62 12.49
C LEU A 170 -17.75 -14.76 11.70
N THR A 171 -18.64 -15.52 12.33
CA THR A 171 -19.36 -16.65 11.70
C THR A 171 -20.70 -16.24 11.09
N TYR A 172 -21.10 -14.97 11.22
CA TYR A 172 -22.33 -14.48 10.62
C TYR A 172 -22.29 -14.62 9.11
N GLN A 173 -23.38 -15.11 8.52
CA GLN A 173 -23.53 -15.26 7.08
C GLN A 173 -25.00 -15.08 6.69
N VAL A 174 -25.23 -14.32 5.63
CA VAL A 174 -26.58 -14.03 5.11
C VAL A 174 -26.65 -14.25 3.61
N ALA A 175 -27.83 -14.58 3.12
CA ALA A 175 -28.12 -14.70 1.70
C ALA A 175 -28.18 -13.30 1.03
N GLY A 176 -28.46 -13.29 -0.27
CA GLY A 176 -28.54 -12.09 -1.11
C GLY A 176 -29.46 -10.98 -0.58
N ASP A 177 -30.51 -11.34 0.16
CA ASP A 177 -31.48 -10.42 0.75
C ASP A 177 -31.00 -9.75 2.06
N GLY A 178 -29.87 -10.20 2.62
CA GLY A 178 -29.34 -9.72 3.89
C GLY A 178 -30.12 -10.15 5.13
N LEU A 179 -31.14 -11.02 4.97
CA LEU A 179 -32.08 -11.40 6.04
C LEU A 179 -32.19 -12.90 6.24
N SER A 180 -32.09 -13.68 5.16
CA SER A 180 -32.22 -15.12 5.17
C SER A 180 -30.86 -15.77 5.47
N PRO A 181 -30.83 -16.92 6.19
CA PRO A 181 -29.60 -17.68 6.37
C PRO A 181 -29.02 -18.11 5.02
N CYS A 182 -27.69 -18.04 4.89
CA CYS A 182 -26.99 -18.62 3.75
C CYS A 182 -27.15 -20.16 3.75
N ASN A 183 -27.50 -20.72 2.60
CA ASN A 183 -27.56 -22.16 2.37
C ASN A 183 -27.11 -22.50 0.93
N GLU A 184 -27.00 -23.78 0.60
CA GLU A 184 -26.56 -24.25 -0.73
C GLU A 184 -27.45 -23.78 -1.89
N GLN A 185 -28.69 -23.36 -1.62
CA GLN A 185 -29.64 -22.87 -2.62
C GLN A 185 -29.62 -21.33 -2.75
N SER A 186 -28.84 -20.64 -1.92
CA SER A 186 -28.74 -19.19 -1.93
C SER A 186 -27.95 -18.71 -3.15
N PRO A 187 -28.49 -17.82 -4.01
CA PRO A 187 -27.78 -17.34 -5.20
C PRO A 187 -26.47 -16.59 -4.89
N ALA A 188 -26.40 -15.97 -3.71
CA ALA A 188 -25.23 -15.32 -3.17
C ALA A 188 -25.26 -15.46 -1.64
N CYS A 189 -24.06 -15.57 -1.05
CA CYS A 189 -23.87 -15.57 0.39
C CYS A 189 -22.78 -14.56 0.77
N TYR A 190 -23.10 -13.72 1.74
CA TYR A 190 -22.21 -12.68 2.23
C TYR A 190 -21.70 -13.06 3.62
N GLY A 191 -20.38 -13.25 3.69
CA GLY A 191 -19.62 -13.53 4.91
C GLY A 191 -18.60 -12.42 5.19
N ASN A 192 -17.50 -12.75 5.89
CA ASN A 192 -16.45 -11.79 6.28
C ASN A 192 -16.98 -10.62 7.12
N TRP A 193 -18.00 -10.89 7.92
CA TRP A 193 -18.50 -9.98 8.92
C TRP A 193 -17.56 -9.96 10.12
N TYR A 194 -17.52 -8.84 10.83
CA TYR A 194 -16.72 -8.69 12.03
C TYR A 194 -17.41 -7.77 13.04
N LEU A 195 -16.99 -7.87 14.30
CA LEU A 195 -17.46 -7.01 15.36
C LEU A 195 -16.82 -5.62 15.17
N PRO A 196 -17.59 -4.54 15.02
CA PRO A 196 -17.04 -3.20 14.75
C PRO A 196 -16.14 -2.73 15.88
N SER A 197 -15.09 -1.97 15.57
CA SER A 197 -14.38 -1.17 16.58
C SER A 197 -15.28 -0.09 17.18
N ALA A 198 -14.86 0.49 18.30
CA ALA A 198 -15.63 1.56 18.95
C ALA A 198 -15.82 2.77 18.02
N TYR A 199 -14.80 3.11 17.21
CA TYR A 199 -14.88 4.11 16.15
C TYR A 199 -15.90 3.75 15.08
N GLU A 200 -15.86 2.53 14.53
CA GLU A 200 -16.77 2.10 13.47
C GLU A 200 -18.22 2.02 13.95
N LEU A 201 -18.45 1.59 15.20
CA LEU A 201 -19.78 1.55 15.80
C LEU A 201 -20.34 2.96 16.03
N THR A 202 -19.49 3.92 16.40
CA THR A 202 -19.86 5.33 16.51
C THR A 202 -20.21 5.90 15.12
N LEU A 203 -19.42 5.57 14.10
CA LEU A 203 -19.66 5.99 12.72
C LEU A 203 -20.98 5.43 12.18
N LEU A 204 -21.27 4.15 12.43
CA LEU A 204 -22.54 3.51 12.10
C LEU A 204 -23.72 4.24 12.73
N TYR A 205 -23.64 4.58 14.03
CA TYR A 205 -24.69 5.31 14.72
C TYR A 205 -24.92 6.68 14.07
N GLN A 206 -23.86 7.44 13.82
CA GLN A 206 -23.95 8.77 13.20
C GLN A 206 -24.52 8.73 11.78
N SER A 207 -24.08 7.77 10.96
CA SER A 207 -24.49 7.68 9.56
C SER A 207 -25.92 7.18 9.37
N LEU A 208 -26.36 6.20 10.17
CA LEU A 208 -27.64 5.51 9.93
C LEU A 208 -28.68 5.67 11.04
N VAL A 209 -28.28 5.60 12.30
CA VAL A 209 -29.24 5.60 13.43
C VAL A 209 -29.69 7.04 13.71
N ALA A 210 -28.75 7.96 13.84
CA ALA A 210 -29.03 9.38 14.10
C ALA A 210 -29.78 10.06 12.93
N THR A 211 -29.61 9.54 11.71
CA THR A 211 -30.32 10.01 10.50
C THR A 211 -31.67 9.33 10.28
N GLY A 212 -32.01 8.30 11.07
CA GLY A 212 -33.25 7.54 10.95
C GLY A 212 -33.31 6.59 9.75
N LEU A 213 -32.17 6.28 9.12
CA LEU A 213 -32.09 5.30 8.02
C LEU A 213 -32.18 3.84 8.51
N ILE A 214 -31.82 3.59 9.77
CA ILE A 214 -32.05 2.31 10.45
C ILE A 214 -32.50 2.56 11.89
N VAL A 215 -33.35 1.67 12.40
CA VAL A 215 -33.72 1.64 13.82
C VAL A 215 -33.05 0.44 14.46
N LEU A 216 -32.21 0.70 15.47
CA LEU A 216 -31.68 -0.32 16.37
C LEU A 216 -32.49 -0.31 17.68
N PRO A 217 -32.72 -1.48 18.31
CA PRO A 217 -33.15 -1.57 19.70
C PRO A 217 -32.44 -0.57 20.62
N ALA A 218 -33.18 0.02 21.56
CA ALA A 218 -32.68 1.00 22.53
C ALA A 218 -31.83 0.35 23.64
N ASP A 219 -30.87 -0.48 23.23
CA ASP A 219 -30.01 -1.30 24.07
C ASP A 219 -28.53 -0.96 23.82
N SER A 220 -27.65 -1.81 24.34
CA SER A 220 -26.20 -1.70 24.16
C SER A 220 -25.68 -2.66 23.10
N TYR A 221 -24.71 -2.20 22.32
CA TYR A 221 -24.03 -2.95 21.27
C TYR A 221 -22.55 -3.09 21.59
N TRP A 222 -22.02 -4.32 21.51
CA TRP A 222 -20.60 -4.53 21.71
C TRP A 222 -19.77 -3.93 20.57
N SER A 223 -18.66 -3.30 20.95
CA SER A 223 -17.54 -3.09 20.03
C SER A 223 -16.44 -4.12 20.29
N SER A 224 -15.54 -4.27 19.33
CA SER A 224 -14.34 -5.11 19.45
C SER A 224 -13.24 -4.46 20.29
N THR A 225 -13.40 -3.21 20.73
CA THR A 225 -12.33 -2.44 21.40
C THR A 225 -12.26 -2.78 22.89
N GLU A 226 -11.22 -3.52 23.27
CA GLU A 226 -10.84 -3.86 24.64
C GLU A 226 -10.32 -2.64 25.39
N LEU A 227 -10.72 -2.48 26.65
CA LEU A 227 -10.19 -1.43 27.56
C LEU A 227 -9.19 -2.00 28.56
N SER A 228 -9.53 -3.14 29.15
CA SER A 228 -8.71 -3.79 30.17
C SER A 228 -8.95 -5.30 30.17
N VAL A 229 -8.30 -5.98 31.10
CA VAL A 229 -8.44 -7.42 31.31
C VAL A 229 -9.92 -7.84 31.50
N GLY A 230 -10.74 -7.01 32.16
CA GLY A 230 -12.13 -7.31 32.50
C GLY A 230 -13.17 -6.44 31.79
N THR A 231 -12.77 -5.43 31.03
CA THR A 231 -13.72 -4.47 30.42
C THR A 231 -13.44 -4.22 28.95
N ALA A 232 -14.50 -3.94 28.21
CA ALA A 232 -14.47 -3.54 26.81
C ALA A 232 -15.45 -2.37 26.59
N ARG A 233 -15.42 -1.76 25.40
CA ARG A 233 -16.37 -0.71 25.02
C ARG A 233 -17.64 -1.29 24.42
N LEU A 234 -18.78 -0.83 24.92
CA LEU A 234 -20.07 -0.96 24.23
C LEU A 234 -20.58 0.43 23.84
N PHE A 235 -21.54 0.49 22.93
CA PHE A 235 -22.26 1.70 22.56
C PHE A 235 -23.71 1.60 23.04
N ALA A 236 -24.16 2.55 23.84
CA ALA A 236 -25.55 2.61 24.30
C ALA A 236 -26.37 3.46 23.32
N ILE A 237 -27.34 2.86 22.62
CA ILE A 237 -28.11 3.52 21.56
C ILE A 237 -28.95 4.68 22.10
N SER A 238 -29.60 4.47 23.26
CA SER A 238 -30.45 5.47 23.92
C SER A 238 -29.67 6.71 24.37
N GLU A 239 -28.38 6.57 24.61
CA GLU A 239 -27.51 7.64 25.09
C GLU A 239 -26.59 8.20 24.00
N GLY A 240 -26.53 7.55 22.83
CA GLY A 240 -25.72 8.00 21.70
C GLY A 240 -24.21 7.98 21.98
N GLY A 241 -23.72 7.07 22.84
CA GLY A 241 -22.33 7.12 23.28
C GLY A 241 -21.71 5.80 23.73
N LEU A 242 -20.37 5.78 23.71
CA LEU A 242 -19.55 4.66 24.17
C LEU A 242 -19.46 4.61 25.69
N LYS A 243 -19.46 3.40 26.25
CA LYS A 243 -19.28 3.15 27.69
C LYS A 243 -18.36 1.97 27.95
N PRO A 244 -17.58 2.00 29.04
CA PRO A 244 -16.93 0.80 29.55
C PRO A 244 -17.99 -0.16 30.11
N ALA A 245 -17.84 -1.45 29.83
CA ALA A 245 -18.67 -2.48 30.41
C ALA A 245 -17.86 -3.74 30.71
N SER A 246 -18.36 -4.51 31.68
CA SER A 246 -17.76 -5.80 32.02
C SER A 246 -17.91 -6.75 30.84
N LYS A 247 -16.83 -7.47 30.48
CA LYS A 247 -16.85 -8.42 29.36
C LYS A 247 -17.83 -9.58 29.55
N VAL A 248 -18.37 -9.76 30.76
CA VAL A 248 -19.40 -10.76 31.11
C VAL A 248 -20.81 -10.30 30.75
N THR A 249 -21.00 -9.01 30.56
CA THR A 249 -22.31 -8.43 30.26
C THR A 249 -22.76 -8.90 28.88
N THR A 250 -24.03 -9.32 28.79
CA THR A 250 -24.67 -9.63 27.52
C THR A 250 -25.05 -8.32 26.83
N ALA A 251 -24.66 -8.17 25.57
CA ALA A 251 -25.07 -7.04 24.73
C ALA A 251 -25.24 -7.50 23.27
N HIS A 252 -25.91 -6.68 22.47
CA HIS A 252 -26.20 -6.99 21.07
C HIS A 252 -24.95 -6.96 20.21
N ILE A 253 -25.01 -7.70 19.09
CA ILE A 253 -23.93 -7.82 18.13
C ILE A 253 -24.49 -7.46 16.78
N ARG A 254 -24.10 -6.29 16.28
CA ARG A 254 -24.41 -5.82 14.94
C ARG A 254 -23.15 -5.91 14.07
N PRO A 255 -22.98 -6.99 13.28
CA PRO A 255 -21.77 -7.15 12.48
C PRO A 255 -21.68 -6.11 11.36
N ILE A 256 -20.44 -5.78 10.98
CA ILE A 256 -20.15 -4.98 9.80
C ILE A 256 -19.21 -5.73 8.87
N SER A 257 -19.19 -5.37 7.60
CA SER A 257 -18.25 -5.91 6.62
C SER A 257 -17.72 -4.80 5.71
N ARG A 258 -16.55 -5.04 5.12
CA ARG A 258 -15.92 -4.13 4.16
C ARG A 258 -16.17 -4.62 2.74
N PHE A 259 -16.35 -3.70 1.83
CA PHE A 259 -16.42 -3.97 0.40
C PHE A 259 -15.45 -3.09 -0.39
#